data_AF-A0A1Y3EI35-F1
#
_entry.id   AF-A0A1Y3EI35-F1
#
_cell.length_a   1.000
_cell.length_b   1.000
_cell.length_c   1.000
_cell.angle_alpha   90.00
_cell.angle_beta   90.00
_cell.angle_gamma   90.00
#
_symmetry.space_group_name_H-M   'P 1'
#
loop_
_entity.id
_entity.type
_entity.pdbx_description
1 polymer ?
#
loop_
_entity_poly.entity_id
_entity_poly.type
_entity_poly.pdbx_seq_one_letter_code
_entity_poly.pdbx_strand_id
1 'polypeptide(L)'
;YISKLVRLCNRDPHYYSYTEVPLECIDDNNGGVHYNLVQSAYLGKAGFDLARDLNINTEDDVLYVIFVRGVNEPVRAQMSRQSALCVYSMKAVEQRFLDNVQLCAQGVSMCGLAHQQRPCISTHYSMSALLCNNEVNHPLDGSLPVHQKPAFTTDDSRLTAVASTTTHMYTVLFLGTEDGQLKKVVVETATSAYQYDTFRVESGWPILPSIDFDMSNQFLYLSKVRVHECIRHERCQQCLNARDPYCGWCSLENKCSTQEDCKSSHWLPYKDSKCTSLTKVVPDKIQITTAKF
;
A
#
# COMPACT_ATOMS: atom_id res chain seq x y z
N TYR A 1 -12.44 -10.45 17.22
CA TYR A 1 -11.92 -9.10 17.00
C TYR A 1 -12.25 -8.66 15.59
N ILE A 2 -12.73 -7.43 15.47
CA ILE A 2 -13.00 -6.76 14.20
C ILE A 2 -12.17 -5.48 14.20
N SER A 3 -11.58 -5.15 13.06
CA SER A 3 -10.87 -3.89 12.89
C SER A 3 -11.84 -2.84 12.34
N LYS A 4 -11.84 -1.65 12.93
CA LYS A 4 -12.73 -0.55 12.53
C LYS A 4 -11.95 0.73 12.32
N LEU A 5 -12.45 1.58 11.44
CA LEU A 5 -12.06 2.99 11.37
C LEU A 5 -13.00 3.81 12.23
N VAL A 6 -12.44 4.71 13.02
CA VAL A 6 -13.18 5.70 13.80
C VAL A 6 -12.97 7.05 13.15
N ARG A 7 -14.05 7.82 12.99
CA ARG A 7 -14.01 9.19 12.45
C ARG A 7 -14.59 10.16 13.45
N LEU A 8 -13.94 11.31 13.57
CA LEU A 8 -14.38 12.47 14.34
C LEU A 8 -14.14 13.73 13.52
N CYS A 9 -15.05 14.70 13.61
CA CYS A 9 -14.86 16.00 13.00
C CYS A 9 -13.97 16.88 13.89
N ASN A 10 -13.04 17.63 13.28
CA ASN A 10 -12.07 18.45 14.02
C ASN A 10 -12.70 19.52 14.94
N ARG A 11 -13.92 19.96 14.65
CA ARG A 11 -14.65 21.00 15.40
C ARG A 11 -15.89 20.43 16.09
N ASP A 12 -15.70 19.38 16.87
CA ASP A 12 -16.77 18.72 17.61
C ASP A 12 -16.36 18.55 19.09
N PRO A 13 -16.68 19.54 19.95
CA PRO A 13 -16.31 19.49 21.36
C PRO A 13 -17.08 18.42 22.15
N HIS A 14 -18.16 17.88 21.58
CA HIS A 14 -19.07 16.96 22.27
C HIS A 14 -19.02 15.53 21.72
N TYR A 15 -18.17 15.26 20.73
CA TYR A 15 -17.97 13.94 20.12
C TYR A 15 -19.26 13.37 19.48
N TYR A 16 -20.17 14.25 19.06
CA TYR A 16 -21.40 13.88 18.37
C TYR A 16 -21.15 13.30 16.98
N SER A 17 -20.05 13.69 16.33
CA SER A 17 -19.59 13.18 15.05
C SER A 17 -18.93 11.79 15.12
N TYR A 18 -18.83 11.20 16.32
CA TYR A 18 -18.23 9.89 16.51
C TYR A 18 -18.97 8.83 15.70
N THR A 19 -18.26 8.24 14.74
CA THR A 19 -18.77 7.16 13.92
C THR A 19 -17.69 6.11 13.68
N GLU A 20 -18.08 4.85 13.70
CA GLU A 20 -17.22 3.71 13.37
C GLU A 20 -17.69 3.02 12.11
N VAL A 21 -16.74 2.50 11.31
CA VAL A 21 -17.03 1.63 10.17
C VAL A 21 -16.07 0.44 10.18
N PRO A 22 -16.56 -0.81 10.07
CA PRO A 22 -15.70 -1.98 9.96
C PRO A 22 -14.86 -1.97 8.68
N LEU A 23 -13.60 -2.38 8.81
CA LEU A 23 -12.75 -2.69 7.67
C LEU A 23 -12.69 -4.20 7.46
N GLU A 24 -12.96 -4.64 6.24
CA GLU A 24 -12.86 -6.03 5.83
C GLU A 24 -11.79 -6.21 4.76
N CYS A 25 -10.89 -7.16 4.99
CA CYS A 25 -9.87 -7.60 4.05
C CYS A 25 -10.05 -9.12 3.88
N ILE A 26 -10.68 -9.52 2.77
CA ILE A 26 -11.12 -10.91 2.53
C ILE A 26 -10.53 -11.43 1.23
N ASP A 27 -9.86 -12.58 1.32
CA ASP A 27 -9.33 -13.30 0.16
C ASP A 27 -10.32 -14.36 -0.31
N ASP A 28 -11.23 -13.97 -1.20
CA ASP A 28 -12.21 -14.87 -1.82
C ASP A 28 -11.55 -15.99 -2.63
N ASN A 29 -10.38 -15.71 -3.23
CA ASN A 29 -9.70 -16.66 -4.12
C ASN A 29 -9.07 -17.82 -3.32
N ASN A 30 -8.70 -17.56 -2.07
CA ASN A 30 -8.07 -18.54 -1.18
C ASN A 30 -9.05 -19.13 -0.16
N GLY A 31 -10.29 -19.40 -0.58
CA GLY A 31 -11.30 -20.02 0.28
C GLY A 31 -11.96 -19.08 1.28
N GLY A 32 -11.96 -17.76 1.01
CA GLY A 32 -12.62 -16.76 1.85
C GLY A 32 -11.86 -16.50 3.15
N VAL A 33 -10.53 -16.37 3.09
CA VAL A 33 -9.73 -16.09 4.29
C VAL A 33 -9.97 -14.66 4.75
N HIS A 34 -10.42 -14.50 5.99
CA HIS A 34 -10.62 -13.20 6.63
C HIS A 34 -9.35 -12.76 7.37
N TYR A 35 -8.78 -11.64 6.96
CA TYR A 35 -7.70 -10.98 7.70
C TYR A 35 -8.31 -9.87 8.56
N ASN A 36 -8.53 -10.16 9.85
CA ASN A 36 -9.36 -9.33 10.73
C ASN A 36 -8.57 -8.45 11.71
N LEU A 37 -7.26 -8.65 11.87
CA LEU A 37 -6.43 -7.94 12.84
C LEU A 37 -5.48 -6.96 12.17
N VAL A 38 -5.79 -5.65 12.20
CA VAL A 38 -4.87 -4.60 11.72
C VAL A 38 -3.59 -4.58 12.57
N GLN A 39 -2.45 -4.52 11.90
CA GLN A 39 -1.13 -4.38 12.52
C GLN A 39 -0.56 -2.97 12.32
N SER A 40 -0.71 -2.42 11.12
CA SER A 40 -0.20 -1.10 10.75
C SER A 40 -1.03 -0.55 9.62
N ALA A 41 -1.12 0.78 9.54
CA ALA A 41 -1.74 1.49 8.44
C ALA A 41 -0.89 2.71 8.06
N TYR A 42 -0.90 3.08 6.80
CA TYR A 42 -0.19 4.24 6.28
C TYR A 42 -1.08 4.99 5.30
N LEU A 43 -1.20 6.31 5.49
CA LEU A 43 -1.90 7.19 4.57
C LEU A 43 -0.90 7.75 3.57
N GLY A 44 -1.12 7.50 2.29
CA GLY A 44 -0.23 7.98 1.23
C GLY A 44 -0.98 8.32 -0.05
N LYS A 45 -0.22 8.66 -1.08
CA LYS A 45 -0.74 8.89 -2.44
C LYS A 45 -0.65 7.62 -3.27
N ALA A 46 -1.33 7.61 -4.40
CA ALA A 46 -1.22 6.56 -5.41
C ALA A 46 -0.44 7.06 -6.64
N GLY A 47 0.41 6.20 -7.18
CA GLY A 47 0.95 6.36 -8.53
C GLY A 47 -0.17 6.25 -9.57
N PHE A 48 0.11 6.70 -10.80
CA PHE A 48 -0.87 6.78 -11.88
C PHE A 48 -1.64 5.47 -12.12
N ASP A 49 -0.96 4.33 -12.13
CA ASP A 49 -1.60 3.03 -12.43
C ASP A 49 -2.66 2.66 -11.39
N LEU A 50 -2.32 2.81 -10.10
CA LEU A 50 -3.23 2.53 -8.99
C LEU A 50 -4.35 3.58 -8.90
N ALA A 51 -4.05 4.85 -9.13
CA ALA A 51 -5.05 5.92 -9.12
C ALA A 51 -6.12 5.69 -10.21
N ARG A 52 -5.70 5.26 -11.40
CA ARG A 52 -6.61 4.87 -12.50
C ARG A 52 -7.49 3.68 -12.12
N ASP A 53 -6.91 2.64 -11.52
CA ASP A 53 -7.64 1.44 -11.07
C ASP A 53 -8.70 1.78 -10.00
N LEU A 54 -8.34 2.65 -9.06
CA LEU A 54 -9.23 3.11 -7.99
C LEU A 54 -10.24 4.19 -8.42
N ASN A 55 -10.15 4.70 -9.66
CA ASN A 55 -10.95 5.81 -10.18
C ASN A 55 -10.87 7.08 -9.29
N ILE A 56 -9.64 7.44 -8.94
CA ILE A 56 -9.27 8.62 -8.13
C ILE A 56 -8.15 9.42 -8.81
N ASN A 57 -7.90 10.64 -8.33
CA ASN A 57 -6.75 11.43 -8.75
C ASN A 57 -5.49 10.99 -8.00
N THR A 58 -4.31 11.29 -8.53
CA THR A 58 -3.02 11.02 -7.84
C THR A 58 -2.84 11.84 -6.56
N GLU A 59 -3.57 12.95 -6.43
CA GLU A 59 -3.60 13.79 -5.23
C GLU A 59 -4.58 13.28 -4.16
N ASP A 60 -5.46 12.34 -4.48
CA ASP A 60 -6.40 11.78 -3.51
C ASP A 60 -5.67 10.82 -2.57
N ASP A 61 -6.12 10.75 -1.32
CA ASP A 61 -5.51 9.89 -0.31
C ASP A 61 -5.93 8.43 -0.45
N VAL A 62 -4.97 7.54 -0.22
CA VAL A 62 -5.14 6.09 -0.18
C VAL A 62 -4.58 5.55 1.13
N LEU A 63 -5.39 4.74 1.81
CA LEU A 63 -5.04 4.08 3.06
C LEU A 63 -4.54 2.65 2.75
N TYR A 64 -3.27 2.40 3.05
CA TYR A 64 -2.64 1.09 2.94
C TYR A 64 -2.64 0.43 4.31
N VAL A 65 -3.25 -0.75 4.43
CA VAL A 65 -3.45 -1.40 5.73
C VAL A 65 -2.93 -2.83 5.70
N ILE A 66 -2.10 -3.17 6.70
CA ILE A 66 -1.67 -4.54 6.95
C ILE A 66 -2.64 -5.19 7.93
N PHE A 67 -3.15 -6.34 7.53
CA PHE A 67 -3.94 -7.22 8.36
C PHE A 67 -3.22 -8.55 8.60
N VAL A 68 -3.55 -9.19 9.70
CA VAL A 68 -3.13 -10.54 10.05
C VAL A 68 -4.36 -11.38 10.32
N ARG A 69 -4.29 -12.65 9.92
CA ARG A 69 -5.34 -13.63 10.22
C ARG A 69 -5.29 -14.00 11.71
N GLY A 70 -6.39 -13.77 12.42
CA GLY A 70 -6.57 -14.33 13.77
C GLY A 70 -6.74 -15.84 13.72
N VAL A 71 -6.03 -16.60 14.56
CA VAL A 71 -6.12 -18.07 14.61
C VAL A 71 -7.21 -18.52 15.58
N ASN A 72 -7.23 -17.96 16.80
CA ASN A 72 -8.19 -18.31 17.86
C ASN A 72 -8.74 -17.04 18.55
N GLU A 73 -10.00 -16.72 18.31
CA GLU A 73 -10.78 -15.80 19.15
C GLU A 73 -10.87 -16.42 20.57
N PRO A 74 -10.42 -15.76 21.66
CA PRO A 74 -10.42 -14.32 21.90
C PRO A 74 -9.04 -13.72 22.24
N VAL A 75 -7.92 -14.37 21.92
CA VAL A 75 -6.59 -13.88 22.37
C VAL A 75 -5.84 -13.22 21.22
N ARG A 76 -5.72 -11.88 21.23
CA ARG A 76 -4.92 -11.11 20.25
C ARG A 76 -3.46 -11.59 20.14
N ALA A 77 -2.94 -12.31 21.14
CA ALA A 77 -1.58 -12.84 21.13
C ALA A 77 -1.37 -14.08 20.22
N GLN A 78 -2.43 -14.79 19.80
CA GLN A 78 -2.31 -15.92 18.87
C GLN A 78 -2.59 -15.45 17.43
N MET A 79 -1.66 -14.65 16.92
CA MET A 79 -1.65 -14.19 15.53
C MET A 79 -1.02 -15.24 14.61
N SER A 80 -1.61 -15.45 13.44
CA SER A 80 -0.99 -16.23 12.38
C SER A 80 0.23 -15.49 11.80
N ARG A 81 1.07 -16.22 11.06
CA ARG A 81 2.04 -15.60 10.14
C ARG A 81 1.38 -15.08 8.87
N GLN A 82 0.19 -15.60 8.54
CA GLN A 82 -0.59 -15.18 7.38
C GLN A 82 -1.00 -13.72 7.51
N SER A 83 -0.42 -12.90 6.64
CA SER A 83 -0.61 -11.46 6.59
C SER A 83 -1.09 -11.05 5.20
N ALA A 84 -1.82 -9.94 5.16
CA ALA A 84 -2.35 -9.36 3.94
C ALA A 84 -2.18 -7.85 3.94
N LEU A 85 -1.95 -7.30 2.77
CA LEU A 85 -2.02 -5.86 2.49
C LEU A 85 -3.32 -5.59 1.74
N CYS A 86 -4.18 -4.74 2.30
CA CYS A 86 -5.37 -4.23 1.64
C CYS A 86 -5.25 -2.71 1.38
N VAL A 87 -5.81 -2.26 0.27
CA VAL A 87 -5.69 -0.88 -0.25
C VAL A 87 -7.07 -0.25 -0.30
N TYR A 88 -7.30 0.84 0.44
CA TYR A 88 -8.59 1.53 0.51
C TYR A 88 -8.46 2.96 0.03
N SER A 89 -9.21 3.37 -1.00
CA SER A 89 -9.28 4.80 -1.34
C SER A 89 -10.07 5.54 -0.26
N MET A 90 -9.57 6.70 0.17
CA MET A 90 -10.27 7.49 1.20
C MET A 90 -11.64 7.97 0.72
N LYS A 91 -11.82 8.14 -0.60
CA LYS A 91 -13.11 8.39 -1.24
C LYS A 91 -14.13 7.28 -0.98
N ALA A 92 -13.73 6.01 -1.11
CA ALA A 92 -14.63 4.88 -0.84
C ALA A 92 -14.90 4.71 0.67
N VAL A 93 -13.89 4.95 1.50
CA VAL A 93 -14.04 4.96 2.97
C VAL A 93 -15.04 6.04 3.40
N GLU A 94 -14.88 7.26 2.92
CA GLU A 94 -15.78 8.38 3.21
C GLU A 94 -17.21 8.07 2.75
N GLN A 95 -17.37 7.54 1.53
CA GLN A 95 -18.68 7.12 1.04
C GLN A 95 -19.32 6.09 1.97
N ARG A 96 -18.55 5.14 2.51
CA ARG A 96 -19.10 4.15 3.45
C ARG A 96 -19.56 4.76 4.78
N PHE A 97 -18.86 5.78 5.28
CA PHE A 97 -19.35 6.55 6.43
C PHE A 97 -20.67 7.26 6.09
N LEU A 98 -20.77 7.87 4.91
CA LEU A 98 -22.00 8.53 4.45
C LEU A 98 -23.16 7.53 4.36
N ASP A 99 -22.93 6.36 3.76
CA ASP A 99 -23.95 5.33 3.59
C ASP A 99 -24.52 4.86 4.94
N ASN A 100 -23.64 4.63 5.93
CA ASN A 100 -24.06 4.23 7.28
C ASN A 100 -24.86 5.34 7.99
N VAL A 101 -24.42 6.59 7.87
CA VAL A 101 -25.14 7.75 8.43
C VAL A 101 -26.51 7.91 7.76
N GLN A 102 -26.59 7.75 6.44
CA GLN A 102 -27.84 7.82 5.68
C GLN A 102 -28.81 6.70 6.06
N LEU A 103 -28.31 5.46 6.20
CA LEU A 103 -29.11 4.32 6.63
C LEU A 103 -29.72 4.55 8.03
N CYS A 104 -28.94 5.12 8.93
CA CYS A 104 -29.40 5.50 10.26
C CYS A 104 -30.39 6.67 10.23
N ALA A 105 -30.16 7.69 9.39
CA ALA A 105 -31.09 8.80 9.22
C ALA A 105 -32.46 8.38 8.63
N GLN A 106 -32.53 7.23 7.96
CA GLN A 106 -33.79 6.63 7.51
C GLN A 106 -34.52 5.84 8.62
N GLY A 107 -33.91 5.68 9.80
CA GLY A 107 -34.43 4.88 10.90
C GLY A 107 -34.35 3.37 10.68
N VAL A 108 -33.49 2.92 9.74
CA VAL A 108 -33.40 1.51 9.33
C VAL A 108 -32.36 0.73 10.14
N SER A 109 -31.30 1.39 10.60
CA SER A 109 -30.22 0.77 11.37
C SER A 109 -30.30 1.06 12.87
N MET A 110 -29.36 0.50 13.62
CA MET A 110 -29.12 0.79 15.02
C MET A 110 -28.02 1.85 15.16
N CYS A 111 -28.08 2.64 16.23
CA CYS A 111 -27.00 3.50 16.69
C CYS A 111 -26.62 3.13 18.13
N GLY A 112 -25.54 3.68 18.66
CA GLY A 112 -24.97 3.32 19.95
C GLY A 112 -23.86 2.27 19.84
N LEU A 113 -22.94 2.29 20.81
CA LEU A 113 -21.86 1.31 20.94
C LEU A 113 -22.39 -0.02 21.51
N ALA A 114 -21.57 -1.08 21.47
CA ALA A 114 -21.95 -2.46 21.76
C ALA A 114 -22.91 -2.68 22.95
N HIS A 115 -22.78 -1.93 24.05
CA HIS A 115 -23.62 -2.08 25.26
C HIS A 115 -24.80 -1.09 25.36
N GLN A 116 -24.98 -0.20 24.40
CA GLN A 116 -25.96 0.90 24.42
C GLN A 116 -26.66 1.07 23.07
N GLN A 117 -26.84 -0.02 22.33
CA GLN A 117 -27.50 0.01 21.03
C GLN A 117 -28.99 0.40 21.16
N ARG A 118 -29.44 1.29 20.29
CA ARG A 118 -30.83 1.74 20.17
C ARG A 118 -31.20 1.95 18.70
N PRO A 119 -32.49 1.81 18.32
CA PRO A 119 -32.92 2.10 16.96
C PRO A 119 -32.60 3.55 16.57
N CYS A 120 -32.15 3.76 15.34
CA CYS A 120 -31.97 5.11 14.84
C CYS A 120 -33.30 5.85 14.70
N ILE A 121 -33.29 7.15 14.98
CA ILE A 121 -34.43 8.05 14.78
C ILE A 121 -34.37 8.55 13.34
N SER A 122 -35.51 8.48 12.63
CA SER A 122 -35.60 9.04 11.27
C SER A 122 -35.50 10.57 11.31
N THR A 123 -34.65 11.15 10.46
CA THR A 123 -34.41 12.59 10.41
C THR A 123 -34.36 13.11 8.97
N HIS A 124 -34.61 14.41 8.79
CA HIS A 124 -34.57 15.11 7.50
C HIS A 124 -33.41 16.11 7.40
N TYR A 125 -32.39 15.97 8.25
CA TYR A 125 -31.21 16.83 8.22
C TYR A 125 -30.40 16.64 6.93
N SER A 126 -29.63 17.66 6.53
CA SER A 126 -28.67 17.50 5.44
C SER A 126 -27.56 16.53 5.84
N MET A 127 -26.94 15.87 4.85
CA MET A 127 -25.80 14.98 5.11
C MET A 127 -24.66 15.71 5.82
N SER A 128 -24.33 16.94 5.44
CA SER A 128 -23.30 17.73 6.12
C SER A 128 -23.59 17.96 7.61
N ALA A 129 -24.86 18.19 7.97
CA ALA A 129 -25.26 18.36 9.36
C ALA A 129 -25.19 17.04 10.12
N LEU A 130 -25.61 15.93 9.51
CA LEU A 130 -25.58 14.59 10.11
C LEU A 130 -24.15 14.10 10.40
N LEU A 131 -23.15 14.55 9.64
CA LEU A 131 -21.78 14.07 9.80
C LEU A 131 -21.02 14.75 10.94
N CYS A 132 -21.27 16.04 11.19
CA CYS A 132 -20.46 16.83 12.12
C CYS A 132 -21.25 17.68 13.13
N ASN A 133 -22.55 17.92 12.95
CA ASN A 133 -23.30 18.94 13.69
C ASN A 133 -24.69 18.43 14.13
N ASN A 134 -24.79 17.22 14.67
CA ASN A 134 -26.08 16.68 15.12
C ASN A 134 -25.98 15.86 16.40
N GLU A 135 -26.84 16.17 17.37
CA GLU A 135 -27.00 15.43 18.65
C GLU A 135 -27.90 14.19 18.52
N VAL A 136 -28.40 13.88 17.32
CA VAL A 136 -29.26 12.73 17.07
C VAL A 136 -28.43 11.58 16.52
N ASN A 137 -28.78 10.34 16.91
CA ASN A 137 -28.18 9.10 16.39
C ASN A 137 -26.66 8.93 16.64
N HIS A 138 -26.10 9.60 17.65
CA HIS A 138 -24.72 9.43 18.08
C HIS A 138 -24.61 8.59 19.37
N PRO A 139 -23.47 7.93 19.63
CA PRO A 139 -22.45 7.56 18.65
C PRO A 139 -23.02 6.57 17.61
N LEU A 140 -22.44 6.52 16.41
CA LEU A 140 -22.89 5.61 15.36
C LEU A 140 -21.89 4.47 15.13
N ASP A 141 -22.31 3.22 15.40
CA ASP A 141 -21.59 2.02 14.98
C ASP A 141 -22.15 1.55 13.63
N GLY A 142 -21.45 1.87 12.54
CA GLY A 142 -21.89 1.57 11.18
C GLY A 142 -21.88 0.08 10.89
N SER A 143 -23.02 -0.48 10.46
CA SER A 143 -23.15 -1.90 10.14
C SER A 143 -22.58 -2.28 8.77
N LEU A 144 -22.44 -1.32 7.85
CA LEU A 144 -21.94 -1.57 6.50
C LEU A 144 -20.40 -1.45 6.47
N PRO A 145 -19.65 -2.51 6.12
CA PRO A 145 -18.19 -2.49 6.12
C PRO A 145 -17.61 -1.83 4.86
N VAL A 146 -16.34 -1.39 4.94
CA VAL A 146 -15.51 -1.17 3.75
C VAL A 146 -14.84 -2.48 3.40
N HIS A 147 -15.39 -3.16 2.40
CA HIS A 147 -14.88 -4.44 1.91
C HIS A 147 -13.76 -4.24 0.89
N GLN A 148 -12.67 -5.00 1.02
CA GLN A 148 -11.57 -5.04 0.06
C GLN A 148 -10.95 -6.43 -0.05
N LYS A 149 -10.44 -6.75 -1.24
CA LYS A 149 -9.61 -7.94 -1.49
C LYS A 149 -8.13 -7.59 -1.30
N PRO A 150 -7.30 -8.49 -0.76
CA PRO A 150 -5.90 -8.18 -0.54
C PRO A 150 -5.16 -7.98 -1.88
N ALA A 151 -4.31 -6.96 -1.93
CA ALA A 151 -3.41 -6.73 -3.05
C ALA A 151 -2.17 -7.63 -2.97
N PHE A 152 -1.74 -7.97 -1.75
CA PHE A 152 -0.59 -8.83 -1.49
C PHE A 152 -0.87 -9.68 -0.25
N THR A 153 -0.53 -10.97 -0.31
CA THR A 153 -0.63 -11.91 0.80
C THR A 153 0.70 -12.61 1.00
N THR A 154 1.03 -12.95 2.24
CA THR A 154 2.27 -13.65 2.58
C THR A 154 2.07 -14.50 3.83
N ASP A 155 2.73 -15.64 3.88
CA ASP A 155 2.71 -16.59 5.00
C ASP A 155 4.11 -16.90 5.56
N ASP A 156 5.16 -16.36 4.93
CA ASP A 156 6.55 -16.54 5.31
C ASP A 156 6.88 -15.90 6.67
N SER A 157 6.44 -14.66 6.90
CA SER A 157 6.61 -13.91 8.13
C SER A 157 5.44 -12.95 8.34
N ARG A 158 5.07 -12.71 9.61
CA ARG A 158 4.05 -11.69 9.93
C ARG A 158 4.54 -10.31 9.50
N LEU A 159 3.67 -9.56 8.80
CA LEU A 159 3.88 -8.16 8.49
C LEU A 159 3.53 -7.27 9.69
N THR A 160 4.37 -6.28 9.99
CA THR A 160 4.27 -5.45 11.19
C THR A 160 4.22 -3.95 10.92
N ALA A 161 4.66 -3.51 9.75
CA ALA A 161 4.79 -2.09 9.42
C ALA A 161 4.60 -1.86 7.92
N VAL A 162 4.04 -0.71 7.55
CA VAL A 162 3.89 -0.28 6.15
C VAL A 162 4.25 1.19 6.02
N ALA A 163 4.99 1.52 4.97
CA ALA A 163 5.17 2.89 4.49
C ALA A 163 5.00 2.94 2.98
N SER A 164 4.41 4.03 2.49
CA SER A 164 4.11 4.21 1.06
C SER A 164 4.83 5.41 0.48
N THR A 165 5.29 5.26 -0.76
CA THR A 165 5.82 6.33 -1.59
C THR A 165 5.41 6.08 -3.05
N THR A 166 5.56 7.09 -3.89
CA THR A 166 5.21 7.03 -5.31
C THR A 166 6.42 7.40 -6.15
N THR A 167 6.55 6.75 -7.31
CA THR A 167 7.57 7.09 -8.31
C THR A 167 6.92 7.13 -9.68
N HIS A 168 6.68 8.35 -10.17
CA HIS A 168 5.92 8.65 -11.38
C HIS A 168 4.61 7.84 -11.50
N MET A 169 4.68 6.68 -12.15
CA MET A 169 3.54 5.84 -12.49
C MET A 169 3.18 4.82 -11.40
N TYR A 170 4.13 4.51 -10.52
CA TYR A 170 4.06 3.37 -9.61
C TYR A 170 3.85 3.78 -8.16
N THR A 171 3.10 2.96 -7.43
CA THR A 171 3.01 3.00 -5.98
C THR A 171 3.96 1.95 -5.41
N VAL A 172 4.89 2.36 -4.55
CA VAL A 172 5.85 1.46 -3.89
C VAL A 172 5.61 1.46 -2.39
N LEU A 173 5.48 0.26 -1.84
CA LEU A 173 5.32 0.04 -0.41
C LEU A 173 6.54 -0.65 0.18
N PHE A 174 6.89 -0.23 1.38
CA PHE A 174 7.90 -0.84 2.22
C PHE A 174 7.19 -1.56 3.37
N LEU A 175 7.25 -2.88 3.37
CA LEU A 175 6.58 -3.72 4.38
C LEU A 175 7.61 -4.29 5.34
N GLY A 176 7.49 -3.94 6.62
CA GLY A 176 8.32 -4.49 7.69
C GLY A 176 7.77 -5.82 8.20
N THR A 177 8.65 -6.71 8.64
CA THR A 177 8.29 -8.04 9.15
C THR A 177 8.68 -8.23 10.62
N GLU A 178 8.07 -9.24 11.27
CA GLU A 178 8.41 -9.62 12.65
C GLU A 178 9.84 -10.17 12.83
N ASP A 179 10.48 -10.63 11.75
CA ASP A 179 11.83 -11.20 11.77
C ASP A 179 12.93 -10.23 11.26
N GLY A 180 12.56 -8.96 11.07
CA GLY A 180 13.45 -7.84 10.81
C GLY A 180 13.85 -7.65 9.34
N GLN A 181 13.00 -8.12 8.43
CA GLN A 181 13.13 -7.89 6.99
C GLN A 181 12.28 -6.70 6.56
N LEU A 182 12.73 -6.02 5.51
CA LEU A 182 11.96 -5.05 4.77
C LEU A 182 11.73 -5.57 3.36
N LYS A 183 10.46 -5.70 2.97
CA LYS A 183 10.02 -6.11 1.64
C LYS A 183 9.64 -4.88 0.85
N LYS A 184 10.12 -4.77 -0.39
CA LYS A 184 9.69 -3.73 -1.34
C LYS A 184 8.66 -4.32 -2.29
N VAL A 185 7.48 -3.71 -2.32
CA VAL A 185 6.31 -4.19 -3.05
C VAL A 185 5.80 -3.10 -3.97
N VAL A 186 5.53 -3.45 -5.23
CA VAL A 186 4.85 -2.56 -6.19
C VAL A 186 3.37 -2.90 -6.18
N VAL A 187 2.51 -1.90 -5.99
CA VAL A 187 1.06 -2.05 -6.09
C VAL A 187 0.63 -1.62 -7.48
N GLU A 188 0.07 -2.54 -8.26
CA GLU A 188 -0.40 -2.28 -9.63
C GLU A 188 -1.90 -1.94 -9.65
N THR A 189 -2.69 -2.64 -8.84
CA THR A 189 -4.13 -2.42 -8.68
C THR A 189 -4.51 -2.57 -7.20
N ALA A 190 -5.74 -2.23 -6.85
CA ALA A 190 -6.27 -2.42 -5.49
C ALA A 190 -6.23 -3.88 -5.01
N THR A 191 -6.06 -4.83 -5.94
CA THR A 191 -6.11 -6.28 -5.71
C THR A 191 -4.90 -7.05 -6.27
N SER A 192 -3.87 -6.34 -6.75
CA SER A 192 -2.66 -6.94 -7.29
C SER A 192 -1.43 -6.12 -6.93
N ALA A 193 -0.49 -6.77 -6.27
CA ALA A 193 0.81 -6.23 -5.93
C ALA A 193 1.85 -7.35 -5.91
N TYR A 194 3.11 -7.02 -6.22
CA TYR A 194 4.20 -7.99 -6.24
C TYR A 194 5.42 -7.49 -5.51
N GLN A 195 6.09 -8.40 -4.79
CA GLN A 195 7.38 -8.14 -4.18
C GLN A 195 8.48 -8.20 -5.25
N TYR A 196 9.31 -7.16 -5.34
CA TYR A 196 10.44 -7.11 -6.27
C TYR A 196 11.80 -7.16 -5.55
N ASP A 197 11.84 -6.82 -4.27
CA ASP A 197 13.07 -6.87 -3.48
C ASP A 197 12.78 -7.15 -2.00
N THR A 198 13.78 -7.68 -1.30
CA THR A 198 13.75 -7.83 0.15
C THR A 198 15.16 -7.78 0.70
N PHE A 199 15.31 -7.15 1.87
CA PHE A 199 16.60 -7.08 2.55
C PHE A 199 16.39 -7.08 4.06
N ARG A 200 17.41 -7.52 4.77
CA ARG A 200 17.40 -7.63 6.22
C ARG A 200 17.95 -6.36 6.84
N VAL A 201 17.15 -5.71 7.70
CA VAL A 201 17.59 -4.53 8.45
C VAL A 201 18.33 -4.99 9.70
N GLU A 202 17.68 -5.83 10.50
CA GLU A 202 18.25 -6.40 11.72
C GLU A 202 17.74 -7.84 11.91
N SER A 203 18.59 -8.76 12.34
CA SER A 203 18.18 -10.16 12.49
C SER A 203 17.42 -10.40 13.79
N GLY A 204 16.19 -10.91 13.69
CA GLY A 204 15.43 -11.40 14.85
C GLY A 204 14.68 -10.33 15.63
N TRP A 205 14.73 -9.07 15.20
CA TRP A 205 14.00 -7.96 15.80
C TRP A 205 12.86 -7.49 14.88
N PRO A 206 11.62 -7.38 15.38
CA PRO A 206 10.50 -6.90 14.59
C PRO A 206 10.72 -5.48 14.11
N ILE A 207 10.36 -5.22 12.85
CA ILE A 207 10.26 -3.85 12.34
C ILE A 207 9.04 -3.19 13.00
N LEU A 208 9.24 -2.07 13.69
CA LEU A 208 8.15 -1.35 14.35
C LEU A 208 7.21 -0.68 13.34
N PRO A 209 5.90 -0.51 13.65
CA PRO A 209 4.92 0.09 12.75
C PRO A 209 5.27 1.50 12.24
N SER A 210 6.09 2.24 12.99
CA SER A 210 6.53 3.60 12.64
C SER A 210 7.71 3.56 11.67
N ILE A 211 7.39 3.55 10.37
CA ILE A 211 8.35 3.77 9.30
C ILE A 211 8.01 5.10 8.61
N ASP A 212 8.97 6.03 8.62
CA ASP A 212 8.85 7.31 7.92
C ASP A 212 10.00 7.51 6.95
N PHE A 213 9.74 8.31 5.92
CA PHE A 213 10.74 8.76 4.95
C PHE A 213 11.43 10.03 5.42
N ASP A 214 12.65 10.26 4.93
CA ASP A 214 13.30 11.55 5.02
C ASP A 214 12.62 12.59 4.12
N MET A 215 12.96 13.88 4.31
CA MET A 215 12.31 14.98 3.57
C MET A 215 12.47 14.86 2.06
N SER A 216 13.49 14.15 1.58
CA SER A 216 13.74 13.92 0.15
C SER A 216 13.14 12.63 -0.39
N ASN A 217 12.46 11.82 0.44
CA ASN A 217 11.97 10.48 0.10
C ASN A 217 13.05 9.56 -0.50
N GLN A 218 14.31 9.73 -0.09
CA GLN A 218 15.44 8.90 -0.51
C GLN A 218 15.81 7.83 0.53
N PHE A 219 15.45 8.05 1.79
CA PHE A 219 15.79 7.17 2.91
C PHE A 219 14.60 6.88 3.82
N LEU A 220 14.57 5.67 4.40
CA LEU A 220 13.66 5.32 5.49
C LEU A 220 14.39 5.47 6.84
N TYR A 221 13.75 6.11 7.82
CA TYR A 221 14.35 6.48 9.12
C TYR A 221 14.62 5.31 10.08
N LEU A 222 14.30 4.08 9.73
CA LEU A 222 14.52 2.90 10.56
C LEU A 222 16.02 2.53 10.71
N SER A 223 16.84 2.84 9.69
CA SER A 223 18.31 2.63 9.68
C SER A 223 19.00 3.38 8.52
N LYS A 224 18.44 4.50 8.04
CA LYS A 224 18.87 5.20 6.80
C LYS A 224 18.96 4.24 5.61
N VAL A 225 17.91 3.46 5.42
CA VAL A 225 17.78 2.51 4.33
C VAL A 225 17.44 3.26 3.04
N ARG A 226 18.19 3.02 1.96
CA ARG A 226 17.92 3.67 0.66
C ARG A 226 16.65 3.14 0.01
N VAL A 227 15.86 4.06 -0.53
CA VAL A 227 14.64 3.75 -1.29
C VAL A 227 14.97 2.97 -2.56
N HIS A 228 16.06 3.32 -3.26
CA HIS A 228 16.53 2.63 -4.47
C HIS A 228 18.06 2.50 -4.50
N GLU A 229 18.54 1.45 -5.16
CA GLU A 229 19.97 1.16 -5.32
C GLU A 229 20.29 0.65 -6.74
N CYS A 230 19.83 1.38 -7.76
CA CYS A 230 19.95 0.97 -9.17
C CYS A 230 21.39 0.63 -9.60
N ILE A 231 22.38 1.31 -9.02
CA ILE A 231 23.80 1.13 -9.35
C ILE A 231 24.31 -0.29 -9.09
N ARG A 232 23.61 -1.10 -8.28
CA ARG A 232 23.95 -2.51 -8.05
C ARG A 232 23.80 -3.39 -9.30
N HIS A 233 23.09 -2.91 -10.33
CA HIS A 233 22.86 -3.63 -11.58
C HIS A 233 23.81 -3.13 -12.68
N GLU A 234 24.86 -3.89 -12.96
CA GLU A 234 25.91 -3.51 -13.91
C GLU A 234 25.53 -3.71 -15.38
N ARG A 235 24.52 -4.54 -15.65
CA ARG A 235 24.10 -4.89 -17.02
C ARG A 235 22.65 -4.51 -17.24
N CYS A 236 22.33 -4.09 -18.46
CA CYS A 236 20.97 -3.73 -18.85
C CYS A 236 19.94 -4.80 -18.48
N GLN A 237 20.21 -6.06 -18.81
CA GLN A 237 19.27 -7.15 -18.50
C GLN A 237 19.07 -7.32 -16.99
N GLN A 238 20.11 -7.15 -16.17
CA GLN A 238 19.97 -7.22 -14.72
C GLN A 238 19.12 -6.06 -14.19
N CYS A 239 19.34 -4.85 -14.71
CA CYS A 239 18.61 -3.65 -14.35
C CYS A 239 17.10 -3.78 -14.63
N LEU A 240 16.74 -4.18 -15.86
CA LEU A 240 15.33 -4.31 -16.24
C LEU A 240 14.67 -5.54 -15.60
N ASN A 241 15.41 -6.65 -15.40
CA ASN A 241 14.85 -7.84 -14.74
C ASN A 241 14.65 -7.67 -13.24
N ALA A 242 15.31 -6.70 -12.60
CA ALA A 242 15.07 -6.37 -11.19
C ALA A 242 13.65 -5.85 -10.95
N ARG A 243 12.97 -5.35 -12.01
CA ARG A 243 11.61 -4.79 -11.95
C ARG A 243 11.45 -3.74 -10.84
N ASP A 244 12.53 -3.03 -10.53
CA ASP A 244 12.54 -1.95 -9.56
C ASP A 244 11.97 -0.69 -10.23
N PRO A 245 10.84 -0.13 -9.76
CA PRO A 245 10.21 1.04 -10.36
C PRO A 245 11.06 2.31 -10.40
N TYR A 246 12.08 2.40 -9.54
CA TYR A 246 13.02 3.52 -9.55
C TYR A 246 14.10 3.38 -10.61
N CYS A 247 14.31 2.17 -11.14
CA CYS A 247 15.47 1.84 -11.94
C CYS A 247 15.13 1.60 -13.40
N GLY A 248 16.01 2.12 -14.26
CA GLY A 248 15.99 1.88 -15.69
C GLY A 248 17.37 2.02 -16.27
N TRP A 249 17.50 1.62 -17.54
CA TRP A 249 18.80 1.57 -18.20
C TRP A 249 19.07 2.85 -19.00
N CYS A 250 20.15 3.54 -18.65
CA CYS A 250 20.61 4.73 -19.37
C CYS A 250 21.54 4.29 -20.52
N SER A 251 20.98 4.18 -21.73
CA SER A 251 21.57 3.38 -22.81
C SER A 251 22.98 3.82 -23.25
N LEU A 252 23.22 5.12 -23.42
CA LEU A 252 24.52 5.66 -23.87
C LEU A 252 25.54 5.77 -22.74
N GLU A 253 25.06 5.92 -21.50
CA GLU A 253 25.92 5.98 -20.32
C GLU A 253 26.24 4.58 -19.76
N ASN A 254 25.63 3.53 -20.32
CA ASN A 254 25.85 2.13 -19.98
C ASN A 254 25.74 1.85 -18.47
N LYS A 255 24.73 2.44 -17.82
CA LYS A 255 24.50 2.33 -16.37
C LYS A 255 23.01 2.15 -16.04
N CYS A 256 22.74 1.47 -14.93
CA CYS A 256 21.41 1.43 -14.33
C CYS A 256 21.25 2.60 -13.36
N SER A 257 20.24 3.44 -13.57
CA SER A 257 20.03 4.66 -12.78
C SER A 257 18.54 5.02 -12.69
N THR A 258 18.23 6.03 -11.89
CA THR A 258 16.93 6.71 -11.96
C THR A 258 16.79 7.46 -13.27
N GLN A 259 15.56 7.87 -13.59
CA GLN A 259 15.27 8.68 -14.76
C GLN A 259 15.95 10.06 -14.66
N GLU A 260 15.97 10.67 -13.47
CA GLU A 260 16.58 11.98 -13.21
C GLU A 260 18.11 11.97 -13.38
N ASP A 261 18.76 10.84 -13.04
CA ASP A 261 20.21 10.67 -13.17
C ASP A 261 20.67 10.34 -14.60
N CYS A 262 19.75 10.11 -15.53
CA CYS A 262 20.01 9.85 -16.94
C CYS A 262 19.76 11.12 -17.78
N LYS A 263 20.75 12.02 -17.81
CA LYS A 263 20.58 13.38 -18.35
C LYS A 263 20.73 13.47 -19.87
N SER A 264 21.54 12.60 -20.46
CA SER A 264 21.99 12.75 -21.85
C SER A 264 21.65 11.53 -22.73
N SER A 265 20.78 10.65 -22.25
CA SER A 265 20.44 9.41 -22.95
C SER A 265 18.97 9.03 -22.83
N HIS A 266 18.55 8.10 -23.68
CA HIS A 266 17.24 7.46 -23.57
C HIS A 266 17.24 6.48 -22.39
N TRP A 267 16.41 6.79 -21.39
CA TRP A 267 16.21 5.97 -20.20
C TRP A 267 15.14 4.90 -20.49
N LEU A 268 15.52 3.63 -20.37
CA LEU A 268 14.66 2.48 -20.64
C LEU A 268 14.01 2.00 -19.32
N PRO A 269 12.68 2.16 -19.13
CA PRO A 269 11.97 1.57 -18.00
C PRO A 269 11.95 0.04 -18.07
N TYR A 270 11.74 -0.63 -16.94
CA TYR A 270 11.63 -2.09 -16.91
C TYR A 270 10.36 -2.63 -17.60
N LYS A 271 9.26 -1.87 -17.62
CA LYS A 271 8.06 -2.20 -18.41
C LYS A 271 8.26 -1.81 -19.87
N ASP A 272 7.90 -2.71 -20.77
CA ASP A 272 7.83 -2.50 -22.23
C ASP A 272 9.13 -2.10 -22.95
N SER A 273 10.28 -2.12 -22.28
CA SER A 273 11.58 -1.88 -22.91
C SER A 273 12.40 -3.15 -23.05
N LYS A 274 13.29 -3.17 -24.05
CA LYS A 274 14.26 -4.24 -24.26
C LYS A 274 15.66 -3.66 -24.40
N CYS A 275 16.62 -4.36 -23.81
CA CYS A 275 18.03 -4.01 -23.93
C CYS A 275 18.50 -4.13 -25.37
N THR A 276 19.30 -3.16 -25.82
CA THR A 276 19.98 -3.25 -27.11
C THR A 276 20.94 -4.44 -27.11
N SER A 277 20.87 -5.26 -28.16
CA SER A 277 21.77 -6.39 -28.38
C SER A 277 22.40 -6.28 -29.77
N LEU A 278 23.71 -6.51 -29.87
CA LEU A 278 24.38 -6.69 -31.15
C LEU A 278 23.90 -7.99 -31.80
N THR A 279 23.13 -7.89 -32.88
CA THR A 279 22.58 -9.07 -33.58
C THR A 279 23.58 -9.67 -34.57
N LYS A 280 24.45 -8.86 -35.17
CA LYS A 280 25.45 -9.30 -36.15
C LYS A 280 26.64 -8.36 -36.18
N VAL A 281 27.84 -8.93 -36.20
CA VAL A 281 29.10 -8.22 -36.47
C VAL A 281 29.66 -8.78 -37.78
N VAL A 282 30.04 -7.90 -38.73
CA VAL A 282 30.54 -8.33 -40.06
C VAL A 282 31.83 -7.57 -40.41
N PRO A 283 32.95 -8.28 -40.66
CA PRO A 283 33.14 -9.72 -40.42
C PRO A 283 33.16 -10.02 -38.90
N ASP A 284 32.67 -11.18 -38.51
CA ASP A 284 32.71 -11.64 -37.11
C ASP A 284 34.11 -12.05 -36.66
N LYS A 285 35.01 -12.28 -37.63
CA LYS A 285 36.40 -12.69 -37.43
C LYS A 285 37.33 -12.03 -38.44
N ILE A 286 38.50 -11.60 -37.98
CA ILE A 286 39.58 -11.08 -38.83
C ILE A 286 40.85 -11.91 -38.59
N GLN A 287 41.63 -12.16 -39.66
CA GLN A 287 42.92 -12.85 -39.54
C GLN A 287 44.00 -11.90 -39.00
N ILE A 288 44.82 -12.36 -38.07
CA ILE A 288 45.97 -11.61 -37.55
C ILE A 288 47.21 -12.03 -38.34
N THR A 289 47.70 -11.18 -39.25
CA THR A 289 48.99 -11.37 -39.91
C THR A 289 50.11 -10.84 -39.01
N THR A 290 50.84 -11.74 -38.36
CA THR A 290 52.11 -11.41 -37.69
C THR A 290 53.25 -11.54 -38.70
N ALA A 291 53.48 -10.49 -39.49
CA ALA A 291 54.76 -10.34 -40.18
C ALA A 291 55.81 -9.95 -39.12
N LYS A 292 56.54 -10.94 -38.59
CA LYS A 292 57.79 -10.68 -37.86
C LYS A 292 58.85 -10.28 -38.88
N PHE A 293 59.45 -9.11 -38.63
CA PHE A 293 60.64 -8.57 -39.29
C PHE A 293 61.81 -9.56 -39.27
#